data_AF-A0A2E4HIC0-F1
#
_entry.id   AF-A0A2E4HIC0-F1
#
_cell.length_a   1.000
_cell.length_b   1.000
_cell.length_c   1.000
_cell.angle_alpha   90.00
_cell.angle_beta   90.00
_cell.angle_gamma   90.00
#
_symmetry.space_group_name_H-M   'P 1'
#
loop_
_entity.id
_entity.type
_entity.pdbx_description
1 polymer ?
#
loop_
_entity_poly.entity_id
_entity_poly.type
_entity_poly.pdbx_seq_one_letter_code
_entity_poly.pdbx_strand_id
1 'polypeptide(L)'
;MNIEISTESLTNLCITADEYLYLYLLHKEAYDILSTLTLKVEAETLQTKGYLKLGQEISDHTVREPFYSHLESPFSQMWSELLAHFPLKVGSRVLRARDANAKANEKPRIRYEKYLSGNVGKHKEVIKALQTELDMRRGDDSLKFMQQLTTWVNNYTWEKYIGITNEQTDTPSRTTRQL
;
A
#
# COMPACT_ATOMS: atom_id res chain seq x y z
N MET A 1 -12.15 -20.78 3.02
CA MET A 1 -11.09 -19.78 2.74
C MET A 1 -10.11 -20.43 1.78
N ASN A 2 -9.69 -19.73 0.73
CA ASN A 2 -8.68 -20.23 -0.21
C ASN A 2 -7.40 -19.42 -0.01
N ILE A 3 -6.27 -20.08 0.22
CA ILE A 3 -4.96 -19.46 0.40
C ILE A 3 -4.05 -19.96 -0.71
N GLU A 4 -3.54 -19.05 -1.52
CA GLU A 4 -2.49 -19.33 -2.50
C GLU A 4 -1.13 -18.97 -1.89
N ILE A 5 -0.17 -19.90 -1.98
CA ILE A 5 1.18 -19.74 -1.41
C ILE A 5 2.18 -19.71 -2.56
N SER A 6 2.98 -18.65 -2.64
CA SER A 6 4.10 -18.56 -3.58
C SER A 6 5.26 -19.44 -3.10
N THR A 7 5.81 -20.28 -4.00
CA THR A 7 7.00 -21.08 -3.73
C THR A 7 8.25 -20.22 -3.51
N GLU A 8 8.31 -19.04 -4.13
CA GLU A 8 9.36 -18.05 -3.88
C GLU A 8 9.30 -17.54 -2.43
N SER A 9 8.09 -17.31 -1.89
CA SER A 9 7.91 -16.89 -0.51
C SER A 9 8.42 -17.93 0.48
N LEU A 10 8.14 -19.22 0.22
CA LEU A 10 8.65 -20.32 1.05
C LEU A 10 10.18 -20.39 1.04
N THR A 11 10.77 -20.19 -0.14
CA THR A 11 12.23 -20.21 -0.32
C THR A 11 12.88 -19.03 0.40
N ASN A 12 12.34 -17.82 0.23
CA ASN A 12 12.87 -16.60 0.84
C ASN A 12 12.79 -16.63 2.37
N LEU A 13 11.68 -17.13 2.92
CA LEU A 13 11.48 -17.27 4.36
C LEU A 13 12.18 -18.49 4.95
N CYS A 14 12.65 -19.42 4.11
CA CYS A 14 13.21 -20.71 4.52
C CYS A 14 12.25 -21.49 5.44
N ILE A 15 10.97 -21.57 5.08
CA ILE A 15 9.93 -22.29 5.83
C ILE A 15 9.13 -23.23 4.92
N THR A 16 8.47 -24.22 5.52
CA THR A 16 7.59 -25.14 4.79
C THR A 16 6.22 -24.52 4.50
N ALA A 17 5.45 -25.15 3.60
CA ALA A 17 4.08 -24.73 3.32
C ALA A 17 3.18 -24.81 4.57
N ASP A 18 3.36 -25.84 5.40
CA ASP A 18 2.60 -26.02 6.65
C ASP A 18 2.95 -24.93 7.67
N GLU A 19 4.24 -24.61 7.81
CA GLU A 19 4.72 -23.52 8.67
C GLU A 19 4.20 -22.15 8.20
N TYR A 20 4.23 -21.89 6.88
CA TYR A 20 3.69 -20.66 6.31
C TYR A 20 2.18 -20.55 6.58
N LEU A 21 1.44 -21.63 6.34
CA LEU A 21 -0.01 -21.66 6.55
C LEU A 21 -0.36 -21.48 8.03
N TYR A 22 0.41 -22.09 8.93
CA TYR A 22 0.27 -21.91 10.37
C TYR A 22 0.45 -20.45 10.80
N LEU A 23 1.55 -19.80 10.38
CA LEU A 23 1.81 -18.39 10.68
C LEU A 23 0.74 -17.47 10.07
N TYR A 24 0.26 -17.78 8.85
CA TYR A 24 -0.79 -17.02 8.20
C TYR A 24 -2.12 -17.10 8.96
N LEU A 25 -2.52 -18.31 9.38
CA LEU A 25 -3.76 -18.54 10.13
C LEU A 25 -3.73 -17.91 11.52
N LEU A 26 -2.58 -17.99 12.21
CA LEU A 26 -2.37 -17.27 13.47
C LEU A 26 -2.52 -15.76 13.27
N HIS A 27 -1.91 -15.19 12.23
CA HIS A 27 -2.04 -13.77 11.94
C HIS A 27 -3.49 -13.35 11.63
N LYS A 28 -4.27 -14.21 11.00
CA LYS A 28 -5.69 -13.97 10.71
C LYS A 28 -6.63 -14.30 11.87
N GLU A 29 -6.09 -14.68 13.03
CA GLU A 29 -6.86 -15.09 14.22
C GLU A 29 -7.86 -16.23 13.91
N ALA A 30 -7.55 -17.06 12.91
CA ALA A 30 -8.41 -18.14 12.40
C ALA A 30 -8.17 -19.45 13.18
N TYR A 31 -8.28 -19.39 14.51
CA TYR A 31 -7.94 -20.48 15.43
C TYR A 31 -8.85 -21.70 15.27
N ASP A 32 -10.11 -21.47 14.91
CA ASP A 32 -11.10 -22.51 14.59
C ASP A 32 -10.59 -23.40 13.44
N ILE A 33 -10.13 -22.80 12.35
CA ILE A 33 -9.57 -23.52 11.20
C ILE A 33 -8.26 -24.19 11.58
N LEU A 34 -7.37 -23.47 12.28
CA LEU A 34 -6.07 -23.98 12.69
C LEU A 34 -6.18 -25.26 13.53
N SER A 35 -7.18 -25.36 14.41
CA SER A 35 -7.46 -26.56 15.21
C SER A 35 -7.93 -27.77 14.41
N THR A 36 -8.50 -27.56 13.22
CA THR A 36 -9.03 -28.63 12.36
C THR A 36 -8.02 -29.17 11.35
N LEU A 37 -6.96 -28.40 11.06
CA LEU A 37 -5.95 -28.77 10.07
C LEU A 37 -4.83 -29.59 10.71
N THR A 38 -4.38 -30.63 10.01
CA THR A 38 -3.23 -31.44 10.44
C THR A 38 -1.93 -30.87 9.86
N LEU A 39 -1.49 -29.72 10.39
CA LEU A 39 -0.26 -29.05 9.96
C LEU A 39 0.96 -29.62 10.68
N LYS A 40 2.04 -29.91 9.94
CA LYS A 40 3.33 -30.32 10.52
C LYS A 40 4.20 -29.10 10.74
N VAL A 41 4.20 -28.58 11.97
CA VAL A 41 4.85 -27.31 12.32
C VAL A 41 5.83 -27.52 13.46
N GLU A 42 7.08 -27.08 13.25
CA GLU A 42 8.09 -27.03 14.31
C GLU A 42 8.13 -25.62 14.92
N ALA A 43 7.24 -25.38 15.88
CA ALA A 43 6.98 -24.03 16.39
C ALA A 43 8.21 -23.39 17.09
N GLU A 44 9.06 -24.21 17.70
CA GLU A 44 10.33 -23.77 18.29
C GLU A 44 11.33 -23.28 17.24
N THR A 45 11.33 -23.90 16.06
CA THR A 45 12.16 -23.44 14.93
C THR A 45 11.66 -22.10 14.40
N LEU A 46 10.34 -21.89 14.32
CA LEU A 46 9.77 -20.60 13.92
C LEU A 46 10.04 -19.49 14.93
N GLN A 47 10.07 -19.83 16.23
CA GLN A 47 10.47 -18.91 17.27
C GLN A 47 11.96 -18.53 17.15
N THR A 48 12.83 -19.51 16.93
CA THR A 48 14.28 -19.31 16.75
C THR A 48 14.58 -18.46 15.51
N LYS A 49 13.85 -18.67 14.41
CA LYS A 49 13.93 -17.85 13.20
C LYS A 49 13.34 -16.44 13.38
N GLY A 50 12.68 -16.16 14.50
CA GLY A 50 12.13 -14.85 14.81
C GLY A 50 10.79 -14.55 14.14
N TYR A 51 10.10 -15.55 13.57
CA TYR A 51 8.78 -15.39 12.96
C TYR A 51 7.63 -15.49 13.97
N LEU A 52 7.88 -16.15 15.10
CA LEU A 52 6.86 -16.46 16.11
C LEU A 52 7.34 -16.11 17.51
N LYS A 53 6.43 -15.66 18.37
CA LYS A 53 6.59 -15.68 19.83
C LYS A 53 5.59 -16.70 20.37
N LEU A 54 6.08 -17.75 21.00
CA LEU A 54 5.25 -18.73 21.67
C LEU A 54 4.64 -18.12 22.94
N GLY A 55 3.40 -18.48 23.18
CA GLY A 55 2.62 -18.18 24.38
C GLY A 55 2.34 -19.46 25.14
N GLN A 56 1.47 -19.40 26.16
CA GLN A 56 1.07 -20.62 26.89
C GLN A 56 0.10 -21.45 26.05
N GLU A 57 -0.83 -20.78 25.36
CA GLU A 57 -1.73 -21.39 24.41
C GLU A 57 -1.49 -20.89 22.98
N ILE A 58 -2.03 -21.60 21.99
CA ILE A 58 -1.97 -21.22 20.57
C ILE A 58 -2.58 -19.83 20.33
N SER A 59 -3.62 -19.47 21.07
CA SER A 59 -4.26 -18.15 21.07
C SER A 59 -3.30 -17.04 21.53
N ASP A 60 -2.34 -17.36 22.40
CA ASP A 60 -1.34 -16.42 22.90
C ASP A 60 -0.11 -16.30 21.99
N HIS A 61 -0.04 -17.12 20.93
CA HIS A 61 1.05 -17.05 19.98
C HIS A 61 0.98 -15.75 19.17
N THR A 62 2.07 -15.01 19.14
CA THR A 62 2.16 -13.74 18.40
C THR A 62 3.11 -13.89 17.22
N VAL A 63 2.59 -13.68 16.01
CA VAL A 63 3.41 -13.60 14.79
C VAL A 63 4.24 -12.31 14.82
N ARG A 64 5.48 -12.36 14.34
CA ARG A 64 6.42 -11.23 14.42
C ARG A 64 6.62 -10.55 13.06
N GLU A 65 7.15 -9.33 13.12
CA GLU A 65 7.41 -8.44 11.99
C GLU A 65 8.09 -9.09 10.78
N PRO A 66 9.11 -9.96 10.92
CA PRO A 66 9.76 -10.57 9.77
C PRO A 66 8.85 -11.44 8.88
N PHE A 67 7.75 -11.95 9.43
CA PHE A 67 6.73 -12.64 8.64
C PHE A 67 5.70 -11.66 8.07
N TYR A 68 5.29 -10.64 8.85
CA TYR A 68 4.36 -9.60 8.40
C TYR A 68 4.87 -8.84 7.18
N SER A 69 6.14 -8.44 7.21
CA SER A 69 6.79 -7.72 6.12
C SER A 69 6.77 -8.52 4.82
N HIS A 70 6.70 -9.85 4.90
CA HIS A 70 6.65 -10.76 3.77
C HIS A 70 5.23 -11.02 3.26
N LEU A 71 4.22 -10.87 4.11
CA LEU A 71 2.81 -10.93 3.69
C LEU A 71 2.38 -9.69 2.90
N GLU A 72 3.02 -8.55 3.17
CA GLU A 72 2.82 -7.36 2.35
C GLU A 72 3.58 -7.54 1.03
N SER A 73 2.84 -7.64 -0.08
CA SER A 73 3.49 -7.59 -1.38
C SER A 73 4.23 -6.24 -1.53
N PRO A 74 5.32 -6.17 -2.31
CA PRO A 74 5.96 -4.90 -2.63
C PRO A 74 4.96 -3.86 -3.14
N PHE A 75 3.89 -4.31 -3.81
CA PHE A 75 2.79 -3.44 -4.20
C PHE A 75 1.94 -2.93 -3.03
N SER A 76 1.62 -3.75 -2.03
CA SER A 76 0.88 -3.31 -0.83
C SER A 76 1.59 -2.17 -0.09
N GLN A 77 2.92 -2.23 -0.01
CA GLN A 77 3.74 -1.16 0.57
C GLN A 77 3.64 0.12 -0.27
N MET A 78 3.87 0.02 -1.59
CA MET A 78 3.74 1.16 -2.52
C MET A 78 2.33 1.76 -2.52
N TRP A 79 1.30 0.94 -2.42
CA TRP A 79 -0.09 1.40 -2.33
C TRP A 79 -0.35 2.16 -1.03
N SER A 80 0.15 1.65 0.09
CA SER A 80 0.01 2.30 1.40
C SER A 80 0.75 3.64 1.45
N GLU A 81 1.95 3.71 0.86
CA GLU A 81 2.72 4.96 0.71
C GLU A 81 1.93 6.00 -0.12
N LEU A 82 1.38 5.59 -1.27
CA LEU A 82 0.55 6.48 -2.09
C LEU A 82 -0.61 7.06 -1.27
N LEU A 83 -1.34 6.23 -0.53
CA LEU A 83 -2.46 6.70 0.28
C LEU A 83 -2.00 7.61 1.41
N ALA A 84 -0.86 7.34 2.05
CA ALA A 84 -0.32 8.20 3.10
C ALA A 84 -0.08 9.64 2.60
N HIS A 85 0.42 9.79 1.36
CA HIS A 85 0.60 11.09 0.73
C HIS A 85 -0.69 11.69 0.14
N PHE A 86 -1.59 10.86 -0.36
CA PHE A 86 -2.83 11.33 -0.99
C PHE A 86 -3.85 11.82 0.06
N PRO A 87 -4.36 13.07 -0.04
CA PRO A 87 -5.26 13.62 0.96
C PRO A 87 -6.51 12.77 1.16
N LEU A 88 -6.86 12.50 2.43
CA LEU A 88 -8.10 11.79 2.77
C LEU A 88 -9.34 12.62 2.38
N LYS A 89 -9.30 13.92 2.68
CA LYS A 89 -10.35 14.89 2.36
C LYS A 89 -9.75 16.27 2.10
N VAL A 90 -10.45 17.08 1.31
CA VAL A 90 -10.16 18.50 1.09
C VAL A 90 -11.43 19.30 1.40
N GLY A 91 -11.35 20.20 2.38
CA GLY A 91 -12.54 20.83 2.95
C GLY A 91 -13.52 19.77 3.48
N SER A 92 -14.76 19.79 3.00
CA SER A 92 -15.80 18.81 3.31
C SER A 92 -15.81 17.58 2.38
N ARG A 93 -15.06 17.60 1.26
CA ARG A 93 -15.08 16.52 0.26
C ARG A 93 -14.05 15.44 0.60
N VAL A 94 -14.52 14.23 0.85
CA VAL A 94 -13.68 13.03 1.00
C VAL A 94 -13.18 12.59 -0.37
N LEU A 95 -11.87 12.33 -0.52
CA LEU A 95 -11.22 11.98 -1.79
C LEU A 95 -10.85 10.49 -1.92
N ARG A 96 -10.79 9.77 -0.81
CA ARG A 96 -10.52 8.32 -0.73
C ARG A 96 -11.04 7.73 0.57
N ALA A 97 -11.16 6.41 0.65
CA ALA A 97 -11.40 5.74 1.91
C ALA A 97 -10.14 5.74 2.79
N ARG A 98 -10.33 5.71 4.12
CA ARG A 98 -9.25 5.68 5.10
C ARG A 98 -8.45 4.39 5.02
N ASP A 99 -9.14 3.26 5.02
CA ASP A 99 -8.56 1.92 4.89
C ASP A 99 -8.11 1.65 3.45
N ALA A 100 -6.86 1.20 3.30
CA ALA A 100 -6.25 0.87 2.01
C ALA A 100 -6.99 -0.23 1.26
N ASN A 101 -7.62 -1.16 1.99
CA ASN A 101 -8.32 -2.32 1.45
C ASN A 101 -9.84 -2.11 1.32
N ALA A 102 -10.34 -0.91 1.62
CA ALA A 102 -11.76 -0.61 1.49
C ALA A 102 -12.26 -0.76 0.04
N LYS A 103 -13.52 -1.17 -0.14
CA LYS A 103 -14.13 -1.38 -1.47
C LYS A 103 -14.04 -0.15 -2.39
N ALA A 104 -14.13 1.05 -1.82
CA ALA A 104 -13.99 2.31 -2.57
C ALA A 104 -12.60 2.50 -3.20
N ASN A 105 -11.56 1.89 -2.61
CA ASN A 105 -10.17 1.97 -3.05
C ASN A 105 -9.78 0.82 -3.99
N GLU A 106 -10.59 -0.23 -4.12
CA GLU A 106 -10.26 -1.44 -4.89
C GLU A 106 -10.00 -1.16 -6.38
N LYS A 107 -10.88 -0.37 -7.03
CA LYS A 107 -10.73 -0.01 -8.45
C LYS A 107 -9.43 0.74 -8.74
N PRO A 108 -9.12 1.87 -8.06
CA PRO A 108 -7.84 2.53 -8.27
C PRO A 108 -6.65 1.65 -7.85
N ARG A 109 -6.77 0.83 -6.80
CA ARG A 109 -5.70 -0.10 -6.38
C ARG A 109 -5.29 -1.04 -7.52
N ILE A 110 -6.24 -1.76 -8.11
CA ILE A 110 -5.98 -2.71 -9.21
C ILE A 110 -5.35 -2.00 -10.42
N ARG A 111 -5.82 -0.79 -10.74
CA ARG A 111 -5.27 -0.04 -11.87
C ARG A 111 -3.86 0.46 -11.60
N TYR A 112 -3.59 0.91 -10.38
CA TYR A 112 -2.26 1.35 -9.97
C TYR A 112 -1.27 0.19 -9.98
N GLU A 113 -1.68 -0.98 -9.50
CA GLU A 113 -0.90 -2.22 -9.54
C GLU A 113 -0.49 -2.57 -10.99
N LYS A 114 -1.46 -2.54 -11.91
CA LYS A 114 -1.23 -2.78 -13.33
C LYS A 114 -0.29 -1.75 -13.98
N TYR A 115 -0.32 -0.49 -13.54
CA TYR A 115 0.59 0.54 -14.07
C TYR A 115 2.02 0.33 -13.60
N LEU A 116 2.20 0.03 -12.31
CA LEU A 116 3.50 -0.19 -11.71
C LEU A 116 4.15 -1.46 -12.24
N SER A 117 3.38 -2.55 -12.39
CA SER A 117 3.91 -3.86 -12.77
C SER A 117 5.13 -4.26 -11.92
N GLY A 118 5.08 -3.97 -10.61
CA GLY A 118 6.19 -4.22 -9.66
C GLY A 118 7.37 -3.25 -9.74
N ASN A 119 7.34 -2.25 -10.63
CA ASN A 119 8.44 -1.30 -10.79
C ASN A 119 8.42 -0.20 -9.71
N VAL A 120 9.35 -0.30 -8.77
CA VAL A 120 9.54 0.67 -7.67
C VAL A 120 9.97 2.06 -8.18
N GLY A 121 10.71 2.13 -9.29
CA GLY A 121 11.11 3.40 -9.91
C GLY A 121 9.91 4.22 -10.39
N LYS A 122 8.96 3.57 -11.06
CA LYS A 122 7.69 4.21 -11.46
C LYS A 122 6.92 4.72 -10.24
N HIS A 123 6.89 3.95 -9.16
CA HIS A 123 6.22 4.37 -7.93
C HIS A 123 6.83 5.66 -7.35
N LYS A 124 8.16 5.70 -7.21
CA LYS A 124 8.88 6.88 -6.71
C LYS A 124 8.61 8.12 -7.56
N GLU A 125 8.56 7.98 -8.88
CA GLU A 125 8.23 9.07 -9.80
C GLU A 125 6.79 9.58 -9.57
N VAL A 126 5.82 8.68 -9.41
CA VAL A 126 4.43 9.04 -9.08
C VAL A 126 4.33 9.79 -7.76
N ILE A 127 5.03 9.32 -6.71
CA ILE A 127 5.02 9.98 -5.39
C ILE A 127 5.62 11.38 -5.49
N LYS A 128 6.74 11.53 -6.20
CA LYS A 128 7.36 12.85 -6.43
C LYS A 128 6.40 13.79 -7.16
N ALA A 129 5.76 13.32 -8.22
CA ALA A 129 4.78 14.11 -8.98
C ALA A 129 3.55 14.48 -8.14
N LEU A 130 3.06 13.59 -7.27
CA LEU A 130 1.99 13.89 -6.31
C LEU A 130 2.41 14.99 -5.34
N GLN A 131 3.62 14.95 -4.80
CA GLN A 131 4.13 15.99 -3.91
C GLN A 131 4.20 17.34 -4.62
N THR A 132 4.75 17.38 -5.84
CA THR A 132 4.77 18.59 -6.67
C THR A 132 3.37 19.14 -6.91
N GLU A 133 2.40 18.28 -7.27
CA GLU A 133 1.00 18.70 -7.44
C GLU A 133 0.45 19.33 -6.16
N LEU A 134 0.66 18.68 -5.01
CA LEU A 134 0.16 19.17 -3.73
C LEU A 134 0.76 20.53 -3.37
N ASP A 135 2.04 20.75 -3.64
CA ASP A 135 2.71 22.02 -3.36
C ASP A 135 2.21 23.14 -4.28
N MET A 136 2.08 22.88 -5.58
CA MET A 136 1.49 23.84 -6.52
C MET A 136 0.06 24.22 -6.12
N ARG A 137 -0.77 23.22 -5.79
CA ARG A 137 -2.17 23.41 -5.39
C ARG A 137 -2.35 24.14 -4.06
N ARG A 138 -1.36 24.06 -3.17
CA ARG A 138 -1.34 24.84 -1.92
C ARG A 138 -0.94 26.29 -2.22
N GLY A 139 0.01 26.49 -3.12
CA GLY A 139 0.48 27.82 -3.53
C GLY A 139 -0.60 28.67 -4.22
N ASP A 140 -1.51 28.05 -4.98
CA ASP A 140 -2.55 28.74 -5.73
C ASP A 140 -3.97 28.64 -5.11
N ASP A 141 -4.09 28.14 -3.87
CA ASP A 141 -5.36 27.84 -3.18
C ASP A 141 -6.35 26.97 -3.99
N SER A 142 -5.83 26.11 -4.88
CA SER A 142 -6.64 25.21 -5.71
C SER A 142 -6.78 23.79 -5.16
N LEU A 143 -6.23 23.49 -3.97
CA LEU A 143 -6.28 22.17 -3.35
C LEU A 143 -7.71 21.62 -3.18
N LYS A 144 -8.70 22.50 -2.95
CA LYS A 144 -10.14 22.16 -2.90
C LYS A 144 -10.66 21.51 -4.19
N PHE A 145 -9.99 21.73 -5.32
CA PHE A 145 -10.33 21.14 -6.62
C PHE A 145 -9.60 19.83 -6.92
N MET A 146 -8.81 19.30 -5.97
CA MET A 146 -8.09 18.04 -6.14
C MET A 146 -9.05 16.89 -6.43
N GLN A 147 -8.74 16.10 -7.45
CA GLN A 147 -9.59 15.03 -7.93
C GLN A 147 -9.73 13.89 -6.90
N GLN A 148 -10.81 13.11 -7.01
CA GLN A 148 -10.96 11.85 -6.29
C GLN A 148 -9.81 10.90 -6.66
N LEU A 149 -9.33 10.08 -5.71
CA LEU A 149 -8.24 9.12 -5.94
C LEU A 149 -8.51 8.23 -7.17
N THR A 150 -9.75 7.76 -7.30
CA THR A 150 -10.18 6.95 -8.45
C THR A 150 -9.96 7.66 -9.78
N THR A 151 -10.35 8.93 -9.89
CA THR A 151 -10.16 9.73 -11.10
C THR A 151 -8.70 10.03 -11.34
N TRP A 152 -7.97 10.38 -10.28
CA TRP A 152 -6.55 10.74 -10.34
C TRP A 152 -5.71 9.57 -10.88
N VAL A 153 -5.94 8.35 -10.36
CA VAL A 153 -5.29 7.12 -10.80
C VAL A 153 -5.75 6.69 -12.19
N ASN A 154 -7.04 6.78 -12.50
CA ASN A 154 -7.55 6.36 -13.80
C ASN A 154 -6.97 7.16 -14.96
N ASN A 155 -6.71 8.44 -14.73
CA ASN A 155 -6.27 9.36 -15.77
C ASN A 155 -4.76 9.62 -15.75
N TYR A 156 -3.99 8.88 -14.93
CA TYR A 156 -2.54 9.08 -14.79
C TYR A 156 -2.18 10.54 -14.52
N THR A 157 -2.96 11.22 -13.67
CA THR A 157 -2.95 12.69 -13.57
C THR A 157 -1.58 13.26 -13.17
N TRP A 158 -0.79 12.47 -12.45
CA TRP A 158 0.59 12.79 -12.06
C TRP A 158 1.51 13.08 -13.25
N GLU A 159 1.26 12.55 -14.45
CA GLU A 159 2.13 12.71 -15.61
C GLU A 159 2.39 14.18 -15.96
N LYS A 160 1.42 15.05 -15.65
CA LYS A 160 1.51 16.50 -15.85
C LYS A 160 2.53 17.20 -14.93
N TYR A 161 2.89 16.56 -13.83
CA TYR A 161 3.76 17.12 -12.80
C TYR A 161 5.14 16.46 -12.76
N ILE A 162 5.38 15.46 -13.62
CA ILE A 162 6.71 14.87 -13.81
C ILE A 162 7.62 15.94 -14.44
N GLY A 163 8.82 16.08 -13.90
CA GLY A 163 9.85 16.98 -14.46
C GLY A 163 9.64 18.46 -14.18
N ILE A 164 8.57 18.85 -13.48
CA ILE A 164 8.42 20.23 -13.00
C ILE A 164 9.41 20.45 -11.85
N THR A 165 10.41 21.30 -12.08
CA THR A 165 11.28 21.86 -11.05
C THR A 165 10.58 23.09 -10.48
N ASN A 166 10.44 23.17 -9.16
CA ASN A 166 9.98 24.39 -8.49
C ASN A 166 11.07 25.47 -8.57
N GLU A 167 11.35 25.98 -9.78
CA GLU A 167 12.01 27.27 -9.96
C GLU A 167 10.97 28.35 -9.69
N GLN A 168 11.38 29.33 -8.90
CA GLN A 168 10.54 30.33 -8.24
C GLN A 168 9.48 30.94 -9.15
N THR A 169 8.27 31.07 -8.60
CA THR A 169 7.20 31.92 -9.12
C THR A 169 7.65 33.37 -9.20
N ASP A 170 8.07 33.82 -10.39
CA ASP A 170 7.86 35.20 -10.82
C ASP A 170 6.81 35.19 -11.94
N THR A 171 5.61 35.61 -11.57
CA THR A 171 4.50 35.77 -12.52
C THR A 171 4.75 37.00 -13.40
N PRO A 172 4.36 36.96 -14.68
CA PRO A 172 3.73 38.12 -15.28
C PRO A 172 2.24 37.83 -15.48
N SER A 173 1.45 38.72 -14.91
CA SER A 173 0.01 38.85 -15.00
C SER A 173 -0.54 38.62 -16.42
N ARG A 174 -1.70 37.96 -16.49
CA ARG A 174 -2.50 37.76 -17.72
C ARG A 174 -2.58 39.04 -18.55
N THR A 175 -2.12 38.98 -19.80
CA THR A 175 -2.35 40.02 -20.80
C THR A 175 -3.81 39.99 -21.23
N THR A 176 -4.63 40.86 -20.66
CA THR A 176 -5.95 41.18 -21.21
C THR A 176 -5.75 41.94 -22.51
N ARG A 177 -6.18 41.34 -23.64
CA ARG A 177 -6.18 41.99 -24.95
C ARG A 177 -7.25 43.09 -24.92
N GLN A 178 -6.83 44.35 -25.02
CA GLN A 178 -7.76 45.48 -25.24
C GLN A 178 -8.29 45.43 -26.67
N LEU A 179 -9.60 45.67 -26.81
CA LEU A 179 -10.31 45.88 -28.07
C LEU A 179 -10.06 47.30 -28.59
#